data_AF-A0A925Z8Q3-F1
#
_entry.id   AF-A0A925Z8Q3-F1
#
_cell.length_a   1.000
_cell.length_b   1.000
_cell.length_c   1.000
_cell.angle_alpha   90.00
_cell.angle_beta   90.00
_cell.angle_gamma   90.00
#
_symmetry.space_group_name_H-M   'P 1'
#
loop_
_entity.id
_entity.type
_entity.pdbx_description
1 polymer ?
#
loop_
_entity_poly.entity_id
_entity_poly.type
_entity_poly.pdbx_seq_one_letter_code
_entity_poly.pdbx_strand_id
1 'polypeptide(L)'
;MDRQRRTEMFLQAAHRFAMARLRAEPARIGEVQALLHRWREQSGRTRSDPYWDEWERMLTLPLDEFERLICADDEHATVLRSVSPIGAVISNAERRELLRKVRRS
;
A
#
# COMPACT_ATOMS: atom_id res chain seq x y z
N MET A 1 12.93 12.42 16.38
CA MET A 1 11.77 12.04 15.53
C MET A 1 11.16 10.75 16.07
N ASP A 2 9.86 10.78 16.35
CA ASP A 2 9.15 9.63 16.92
C ASP A 2 9.19 8.38 16.00
N ARG A 3 9.11 7.18 16.58
CA ARG A 3 9.10 5.91 15.85
C ARG A 3 7.84 5.77 15.00
N GLN A 4 6.69 6.21 15.49
CA GLN A 4 5.44 6.16 14.75
C GLN A 4 5.52 7.04 13.50
N ARG A 5 5.93 8.30 13.66
CA ARG A 5 6.12 9.24 12.55
C ARG A 5 7.07 8.71 11.47
N ARG A 6 8.15 8.01 11.85
CA ARG A 6 9.06 7.35 10.90
C ARG A 6 8.39 6.24 10.10
N THR A 7 7.55 5.44 10.76
CA THR A 7 6.77 4.39 10.10
C THR A 7 5.79 4.99 9.10
N GLU A 8 5.06 6.05 9.49
CA GLU A 8 4.10 6.74 8.63
C GLU A 8 4.80 7.35 7.40
N MET A 9 5.92 8.06 7.59
CA MET A 9 6.72 8.60 6.48
C MET A 9 7.21 7.50 5.54
N PHE A 10 7.66 6.36 6.08
CA PHE A 10 8.08 5.22 5.27
C PHE A 10 6.92 4.62 4.49
N LEU A 11 5.78 4.39 5.13
CA LEU A 11 4.60 3.83 4.48
C LEU A 11 4.13 4.78 3.36
N GLN A 12 4.06 6.08 3.59
CA GLN A 12 3.68 7.03 2.56
C GLN A 12 4.66 7.03 1.37
N ALA A 13 5.97 7.03 1.63
CA ALA A 13 6.98 6.95 0.58
C ALA A 13 6.91 5.64 -0.21
N ALA A 14 6.67 4.51 0.48
CA ALA A 14 6.49 3.21 -0.16
C ALA A 14 5.24 3.18 -1.05
N HIS A 15 4.12 3.75 -0.61
CA HIS A 15 2.89 3.76 -1.40
C HIS A 15 3.02 4.66 -2.64
N ARG A 16 3.66 5.82 -2.54
CA ARG A 16 3.99 6.65 -3.72
C ARG A 16 4.86 5.90 -4.72
N PHE A 17 5.87 5.17 -4.23
CA PHE A 17 6.74 4.38 -5.09
C PHE A 17 6.00 3.19 -5.74
N ALA A 18 5.14 2.51 -4.98
CA ALA A 18 4.28 1.45 -5.49
C ALA A 18 3.33 1.95 -6.58
N MET A 19 2.69 3.11 -6.40
CA MET A 19 1.83 3.70 -7.41
C MET A 19 2.58 4.06 -8.70
N ALA A 20 3.80 4.58 -8.58
CA ALA A 20 4.65 4.82 -9.76
C ALA A 20 4.95 3.52 -10.53
N ARG A 21 5.12 2.39 -9.83
CA ARG A 21 5.28 1.07 -10.46
C ARG A 21 4.00 0.57 -11.13
N LEU A 22 2.86 0.74 -10.47
CA LEU A 22 1.57 0.37 -11.03
C LEU A 22 1.22 1.21 -12.27
N ARG A 23 1.61 2.48 -12.32
CA ARG A 23 1.48 3.31 -13.53
C ARG A 23 2.36 2.83 -14.67
N ALA A 24 3.60 2.42 -14.38
CA ALA A 24 4.51 1.89 -15.40
C ALA A 24 4.04 0.52 -15.92
N GLU A 25 3.45 -0.31 -15.05
CA GLU A 25 3.02 -1.68 -15.37
C GLU A 25 1.62 -1.95 -14.79
N PRO A 26 0.53 -1.44 -15.41
CA PRO A 26 -0.82 -1.58 -14.87
C PRO A 26 -1.31 -3.02 -14.72
N ALA A 27 -0.78 -3.95 -15.51
CA ALA A 27 -1.09 -5.38 -15.42
C ALA A 27 -0.79 -5.98 -14.02
N ARG A 28 0.14 -5.37 -13.27
CA ARG A 28 0.49 -5.82 -11.92
C ARG A 28 -0.61 -5.60 -10.88
N ILE A 29 -1.65 -4.83 -11.19
CA ILE A 29 -2.85 -4.73 -10.35
C ILE A 29 -3.46 -6.13 -10.11
N GLY A 30 -3.45 -7.00 -11.13
CA GLY A 30 -3.93 -8.38 -11.02
C GLY A 30 -3.13 -9.20 -9.99
N GLU A 31 -1.82 -8.97 -9.87
CA GLU A 31 -0.97 -9.62 -8.86
C GLU A 31 -1.38 -9.22 -7.44
N VAL A 32 -1.69 -7.93 -7.25
CA VAL A 32 -2.14 -7.38 -5.96
C VAL A 32 -3.51 -7.91 -5.59
N GLN A 33 -4.45 -7.95 -6.54
CA GLN A 33 -5.78 -8.53 -6.35
C GLN A 33 -5.69 -10.01 -5.96
N ALA A 34 -4.88 -10.79 -6.68
CA ALA A 34 -4.68 -12.20 -6.37
C ALA A 34 -4.02 -12.40 -4.99
N LEU A 35 -3.10 -11.52 -4.58
CA LEU A 35 -2.52 -11.56 -3.24
C LEU A 35 -3.57 -11.31 -2.15
N LEU A 36 -4.39 -10.26 -2.32
CA LEU A 36 -5.44 -9.91 -1.38
C LEU A 36 -6.47 -11.04 -1.24
N HIS A 37 -6.88 -11.65 -2.36
CA HIS A 37 -7.77 -12.82 -2.36
C HIS A 37 -7.19 -13.98 -1.52
N ARG A 38 -5.90 -14.31 -1.73
CA ARG A 38 -5.23 -15.37 -0.95
C ARG A 38 -5.19 -15.06 0.55
N TRP A 39 -4.99 -13.80 0.94
CA TRP A 39 -5.03 -13.41 2.34
C TRP A 39 -6.39 -13.67 2.97
N ARG A 40 -7.47 -13.36 2.25
CA ARG A 40 -8.85 -13.60 2.70
C ARG A 40 -9.15 -15.07 2.87
N GLU A 41 -8.79 -15.89 1.88
CA GLU A 41 -9.00 -17.34 1.92
C GLU A 41 -8.28 -17.99 3.11
N GLN A 42 -7.09 -17.51 3.45
CA GLN A 42 -6.26 -18.09 4.52
C GLN A 42 -6.63 -17.60 5.92
N SER A 43 -7.13 -16.37 6.06
CA SER A 43 -7.30 -15.74 7.36
C SER A 43 -8.68 -15.95 7.98
N GLY A 44 -9.68 -16.36 7.19
CA GLY A 44 -11.08 -16.34 7.61
C GLY A 44 -11.56 -14.90 7.88
N ARG A 45 -12.62 -14.74 8.68
CA ARG A 45 -13.18 -13.41 9.02
C ARG A 45 -12.28 -12.69 10.03
N THR A 46 -11.80 -11.49 9.69
CA THR A 46 -10.90 -10.71 10.54
C THR A 46 -11.44 -9.31 10.83
N ARG A 47 -10.81 -8.61 11.79
CA ARG A 47 -11.07 -7.17 12.02
C ARG A 47 -10.58 -6.29 10.86
N SER A 48 -9.78 -6.84 9.96
CA SER A 48 -9.25 -6.13 8.79
C SER A 48 -10.18 -6.21 7.59
N ASP A 49 -11.24 -7.03 7.63
CA ASP A 49 -12.15 -7.25 6.50
C ASP A 49 -12.71 -5.94 5.90
N PRO A 50 -13.14 -4.93 6.69
CA PRO A 50 -13.61 -3.66 6.12
C PRO A 50 -12.54 -2.93 5.30
N TYR A 51 -11.28 -2.99 5.73
CA TYR A 51 -10.16 -2.39 5.00
C TYR A 51 -9.81 -3.22 3.76
N TRP A 52 -9.93 -4.55 3.82
CA TRP A 52 -9.73 -5.41 2.65
C TRP A 52 -10.81 -5.19 1.60
N ASP A 53 -12.07 -5.05 2.00
CA ASP A 53 -13.18 -4.70 1.09
C ASP A 53 -12.95 -3.32 0.44
N GLU A 54 -12.37 -2.38 1.18
CA GLU A 54 -11.98 -1.08 0.62
C GLU A 54 -10.81 -1.18 -0.35
N TRP A 55 -9.78 -1.98 -0.05
CA TRP A 55 -8.69 -2.26 -0.98
C TRP A 55 -9.19 -2.90 -2.28
N GLU A 56 -10.12 -3.85 -2.20
CA GLU A 56 -10.74 -4.45 -3.39
C GLU A 56 -11.43 -3.40 -4.26
N ARG A 57 -12.21 -2.49 -3.65
CA ARG A 57 -12.82 -1.36 -4.36
C ARG A 57 -11.76 -0.46 -5.00
N MET A 58 -10.74 -0.05 -4.24
CA MET A 58 -9.67 0.83 -4.73
C MET A 58 -8.90 0.24 -5.90
N LEU A 59 -8.67 -1.08 -5.91
CA LEU A 59 -7.97 -1.78 -7.00
C LEU A 59 -8.77 -1.83 -8.31
N THR A 60 -10.04 -1.45 -8.30
CA THR A 60 -10.88 -1.34 -9.51
C THR A 60 -11.02 0.11 -10.00
N LEU A 61 -10.52 1.09 -9.25
CA LEU A 61 -10.56 2.50 -9.62
C LEU A 61 -9.50 2.83 -10.69
N PRO A 62 -9.71 3.92 -11.45
CA PRO A 62 -8.64 4.53 -12.23
C PRO A 62 -7.43 4.85 -11.35
N LEU A 63 -6.21 4.61 -11.86
CA LEU A 63 -4.96 4.75 -11.10
C LEU A 63 -4.79 6.13 -10.44
N ASP A 64 -5.26 7.20 -11.08
CA ASP A 64 -5.18 8.55 -10.52
C ASP A 64 -6.09 8.75 -9.31
N GLU A 65 -7.26 8.10 -9.30
CA GLU A 65 -8.17 8.14 -8.15
C GLU A 65 -7.65 7.29 -7.02
N PHE A 66 -7.17 6.08 -7.34
CA PHE A 66 -6.51 5.20 -6.39
C PHE A 66 -5.33 5.91 -5.71
N GLU A 67 -4.47 6.59 -6.48
CA GLU A 67 -3.32 7.31 -5.92
C GLU A 67 -3.74 8.42 -4.96
N ARG A 68 -4.75 9.21 -5.33
CA ARG A 68 -5.26 10.30 -4.47
C ARG A 68 -5.72 9.76 -3.12
N LEU A 69 -6.46 8.64 -3.12
CA LEU A 69 -6.97 8.02 -1.90
C LEU A 69 -5.82 7.46 -1.05
N ILE A 70 -4.93 6.64 -1.63
CA ILE A 70 -3.90 5.95 -0.83
C ILE A 70 -2.75 6.85 -0.38
N CYS A 71 -2.51 7.96 -1.09
CA CYS A 71 -1.47 8.92 -0.74
C CYS A 71 -1.98 10.11 0.08
N ALA A 72 -3.28 10.17 0.40
CA ALA A 72 -3.86 11.20 1.24
C ALA A 72 -3.18 11.25 2.62
N ASP A 73 -3.08 12.46 3.16
CA ASP A 73 -2.46 12.74 4.46
C ASP A 73 -3.53 12.83 5.55
N ASP A 74 -4.31 11.75 5.68
CA ASP A 74 -5.34 11.60 6.70
C ASP A 74 -5.17 10.29 7.49
N GLU A 75 -5.91 10.19 8.60
CA GLU A 75 -5.87 9.03 9.50
C GLU A 75 -6.33 7.75 8.78
N HIS A 76 -7.36 7.84 7.94
CA HIS A 76 -7.93 6.71 7.24
C HIS A 76 -6.95 6.09 6.24
N ALA A 77 -6.32 6.92 5.42
CA ALA A 77 -5.27 6.51 4.49
C ALA A 77 -4.06 5.95 5.25
N THR A 78 -3.75 6.46 6.44
CA THR A 78 -2.68 5.91 7.29
C THR A 78 -3.01 4.49 7.75
N VAL A 79 -4.24 4.24 8.18
CA VAL A 79 -4.69 2.90 8.55
C VAL A 79 -4.67 1.97 7.33
N LEU A 80 -5.23 2.38 6.18
CA LEU A 80 -5.21 1.60 4.95
C LEU A 80 -3.79 1.19 4.54
N ARG A 81 -2.83 2.13 4.59
CA ARG A 81 -1.42 1.85 4.29
C ARG A 81 -0.79 0.83 5.23
N SER A 82 -1.25 0.73 6.48
CA SER A 82 -0.72 -0.24 7.45
C SER A 82 -1.14 -1.69 7.17
N VAL A 83 -2.24 -1.89 6.44
CA VAL A 83 -2.81 -3.20 6.07
C VAL A 83 -2.79 -3.44 4.56
N SER A 84 -1.79 -2.89 3.89
CA SER A 84 -1.73 -2.76 2.43
C SER A 84 -1.22 -4.00 1.68
N PRO A 85 -1.91 -4.45 0.61
CA PRO A 85 -1.42 -5.49 -0.28
C PRO A 85 -0.43 -4.98 -1.33
N ILE A 86 -0.41 -3.67 -1.64
CA ILE A 86 0.46 -3.13 -2.70
C ILE A 86 1.94 -3.11 -2.31
N GLY A 87 2.29 -3.35 -1.03
CA GLY A 87 3.67 -3.52 -0.61
C GLY A 87 4.41 -4.63 -1.39
N ALA A 88 3.69 -5.61 -1.93
CA ALA A 88 4.23 -6.68 -2.75
C ALA A 88 4.79 -6.23 -4.11
N VAL A 89 4.41 -5.04 -4.61
CA VAL A 89 4.92 -4.55 -5.89
C VAL A 89 6.34 -3.99 -5.79
N ILE A 90 6.82 -3.78 -4.55
CA ILE A 90 8.13 -3.25 -4.21
C ILE A 90 9.05 -4.40 -3.83
N SER A 91 10.22 -4.48 -4.47
CA SER A 91 11.24 -5.46 -4.12
C SER A 91 11.89 -5.16 -2.75
N ASN A 92 12.50 -6.18 -2.14
CA ASN A 92 13.26 -6.01 -0.90
C ASN A 92 14.43 -5.02 -1.04
N ALA A 93 15.04 -4.93 -2.23
CA ALA A 93 16.12 -3.97 -2.48
C ALA A 93 15.60 -2.52 -2.44
N GLU A 94 14.49 -2.25 -3.11
CA GLU A 94 13.85 -0.94 -3.14
C GLU A 94 13.30 -0.55 -1.77
N ARG A 95 12.70 -1.50 -1.05
CA ARG A 95 12.23 -1.29 0.32
C ARG A 95 13.36 -0.80 1.23
N ARG A 96 14.54 -1.44 1.14
CA ARG A 96 15.74 -1.02 1.90
C ARG A 96 16.19 0.38 1.52
N GLU A 97 16.12 0.72 0.23
CA GLU A 97 16.50 2.05 -0.24
C GLU A 97 15.55 3.15 0.24
N LEU A 98 14.24 2.90 0.21
CA LEU A 98 13.23 3.80 0.77
C LEU A 98 13.45 4.00 2.27
N LEU A 99 13.73 2.94 3.03
CA LEU A 99 14.07 3.04 4.46
C LEU A 99 15.31 3.90 4.70
N ARG A 100 16.34 3.80 3.85
CA ARG A 100 17.54 4.66 3.96
C ARG A 100 17.21 6.13 3.71
N LYS A 101 16.38 6.43 2.69
CA LYS A 101 15.97 7.81 2.35
C LYS A 101 15.21 8.46 3.51
N VAL A 102 14.24 7.76 4.10
CA VAL A 102 13.44 8.26 5.24
C VAL A 102 14.29 8.48 6.49
N ARG A 103 15.33 7.66 6.71
CA ARG A 103 16.26 7.86 7.84
C ARG A 103 17.17 9.07 7.70
N ARG A 104 17.35 9.58 6.47
CA ARG A 104 18.22 10.72 6.15
C ARG A 104 17.44 12.04 6.00
N SER A 105 16.11 11.98 5.99
CA SER A 105 15.21 13.14 5.93
C SER A 105 14.87 13.62 7.34
#